data_AF-A0AAV9Z4I3-F1
#
_entry.id   AF-A0AAV9Z4I3-F1
#
_cell.length_a   1.000
_cell.length_b   1.000
_cell.length_c   1.000
_cell.angle_alpha   90.00
_cell.angle_beta   90.00
_cell.angle_gamma   90.00
#
_symmetry.space_group_name_H-M   'P 1'
#
loop_
_entity.id
_entity.type
_entity.pdbx_description
1 polymer ?
#
loop_
_entity_poly.entity_id
_entity_poly.type
_entity_poly.pdbx_seq_one_letter_code
_entity_poly.pdbx_strand_id
1 'polypeptide(L)'
;MSQAIEYKPPVIPKLVESLTHTGFDGEGNEVTITTRGNEVEVNVAKKNAESWLAQDKKALAIIVEAVPGPKLYVVEDCKSAHEAWEALKETYEPTNALMAITLKSQITSFMCGANPVAWRVEIMEKYQRLRRADAGMLPDHEFAKCLITNMSPSDKWQYCRDILLEEMAKSEQGGEPLKSAFVLARLQREEFSKGLFTAATSSSSSSSKARAHNDDGDAVASASFVQPGTPGGRKMERTHQRNDRRAGPYDHRSSASSNNRDNRDNRDNRDNRDNRPQRERIICTMISA
;
A
#
# COMPACT_ATOMS: atom_id res chain seq x y z
N MET A 1 7.86 17.00 2.52
CA MET A 1 7.32 15.86 3.28
C MET A 1 6.11 16.39 4.05
N SER A 2 4.90 16.15 3.55
CA SER A 2 3.68 16.57 4.25
C SER A 2 3.53 15.69 5.49
N GLN A 3 3.49 16.29 6.68
CA GLN A 3 3.18 15.55 7.90
C GLN A 3 1.77 14.97 7.75
N ALA A 4 1.60 13.67 7.98
CA ALA A 4 0.29 13.07 8.01
C ALA A 4 -0.51 13.76 9.13
N ILE A 5 -1.61 14.42 8.77
CA ILE A 5 -2.50 15.04 9.75
C ILE A 5 -3.11 13.89 10.55
N GLU A 6 -2.68 13.75 11.80
CA GLU A 6 -3.16 12.72 12.70
C GLU A 6 -4.66 12.94 12.96
N TYR A 7 -5.48 11.93 12.67
CA TYR A 7 -6.92 11.97 12.88
C TYR A 7 -7.23 12.01 14.39
N LYS A 8 -7.76 13.14 14.87
CA LYS A 8 -8.11 13.36 16.29
C LYS A 8 -9.59 13.76 16.40
N PRO A 9 -10.52 12.80 16.48
CA PRO A 9 -11.93 13.12 16.64
C PRO A 9 -12.20 13.76 18.02
N PRO A 10 -13.19 14.65 18.14
CA PRO A 10 -13.57 15.24 19.41
C PRO A 10 -14.05 14.15 20.38
N VAL A 11 -13.48 14.13 21.59
CA VAL A 11 -13.86 13.16 22.63
C VAL A 11 -15.06 13.69 23.39
N ILE A 12 -16.22 13.04 23.20
CA ILE A 12 -17.43 13.33 23.99
C ILE A 12 -17.47 12.33 25.16
N PRO A 13 -17.47 12.78 26.42
CA PRO A 13 -17.54 11.88 27.57
C PRO A 13 -18.83 11.04 27.54
N LYS A 14 -18.77 9.84 28.10
CA LYS A 14 -19.98 9.03 28.31
C LYS A 14 -20.89 9.74 29.31
N LEU A 15 -22.19 9.77 29.01
CA LEU A 15 -23.20 10.32 29.91
C LEU A 15 -23.29 9.46 31.17
N VAL A 16 -23.08 10.08 32.32
CA VAL A 16 -23.32 9.55 33.65
C VAL A 16 -24.50 10.33 34.20
N GLU A 17 -25.65 9.68 34.28
CA GLU A 17 -26.88 10.28 34.78
C GLU A 17 -26.77 10.53 36.29
N SER A 18 -27.38 11.62 36.75
CA SER A 18 -27.51 11.91 38.17
C SER A 18 -28.27 10.80 38.87
N LEU A 19 -27.66 10.24 39.92
CA LEU A 19 -28.20 9.10 40.63
C LEU A 19 -28.61 9.55 42.03
N THR A 20 -29.90 9.37 42.36
CA THR A 20 -30.43 9.62 43.70
C THR A 20 -30.55 8.31 44.45
N HIS A 21 -29.97 8.27 45.64
CA HIS A 21 -30.09 7.13 46.55
C HIS A 21 -30.52 7.60 47.93
N THR A 22 -31.49 6.89 48.49
CA THR A 22 -31.86 7.02 49.90
C THR A 22 -30.91 6.18 50.74
N GLY A 23 -30.35 6.78 51.78
CA GLY A 23 -29.49 6.12 52.75
C GLY A 23 -29.76 6.67 54.14
N PHE A 24 -29.15 6.08 55.16
CA PHE A 24 -29.20 6.62 56.52
C PHE A 24 -27.91 7.38 56.81
N ASP A 25 -28.03 8.55 57.45
CA ASP A 25 -26.86 9.26 57.98
C ASP A 25 -26.28 8.54 59.21
N GLY A 26 -25.18 9.08 59.76
CA GLY A 26 -24.55 8.54 60.97
C GLY A 26 -25.43 8.59 62.23
N GLU A 27 -26.57 9.28 62.18
CA GLU A 27 -27.52 9.45 63.27
C GLU A 27 -28.78 8.56 63.09
N GLY A 28 -28.86 7.83 61.97
CA GLY A 28 -29.98 6.95 61.65
C GLY A 28 -31.18 7.66 60.99
N ASN A 29 -31.03 8.90 60.53
CA ASN A 29 -32.06 9.60 59.76
C ASN A 29 -31.94 9.25 58.27
N GLU A 30 -33.07 9.10 57.59
CA GLU A 30 -33.09 8.87 56.14
C GLU A 30 -32.72 10.16 55.38
N VAL A 31 -31.63 10.12 54.62
CA VAL A 31 -31.11 11.21 53.81
C VAL A 31 -31.07 10.77 52.35
N THR A 32 -31.56 11.64 51.46
CA THR A 32 -31.41 11.45 50.01
C THR A 32 -30.08 12.02 49.56
N ILE A 33 -29.13 11.16 49.21
CA ILE A 33 -27.85 11.56 48.63
C ILE A 33 -28.02 11.61 47.11
N THR A 34 -27.79 12.78 46.53
CA THR A 34 -27.80 12.96 45.07
C THR A 34 -26.37 13.03 44.57
N THR A 35 -25.93 12.03 43.81
CA THR A 35 -24.68 12.11 43.06
C THR A 35 -24.95 12.87 41.76
N ARG A 36 -24.33 14.05 41.61
CA ARG A 36 -24.48 14.89 40.42
C ARG A 36 -23.85 14.18 39.21
N GLY A 37 -24.63 14.04 38.14
CA GLY A 37 -24.16 13.51 36.85
C GLY A 37 -23.28 14.50 36.09
N ASN A 38 -22.81 14.09 34.90
CA ASN A 38 -21.96 14.88 34.02
C ASN A 38 -22.72 15.49 32.82
N GLU A 39 -24.04 15.64 32.91
CA GLU A 39 -24.90 16.05 31.80
C GLU A 39 -24.47 17.40 31.21
N VAL A 40 -24.06 18.34 32.08
CA VAL A 40 -23.60 19.67 31.68
C VAL A 40 -22.31 19.58 30.85
N GLU A 41 -21.35 18.76 31.28
CA GLU A 41 -20.08 18.57 30.58
C GLU A 41 -20.29 17.92 29.21
N VAL A 42 -21.14 16.90 29.15
CA VAL A 42 -21.46 16.19 27.91
C VAL A 42 -22.17 17.13 26.92
N ASN A 43 -23.10 17.97 27.39
CA ASN A 43 -23.79 18.93 26.51
C ASN A 43 -22.85 20.01 25.97
N VAL A 44 -21.93 20.52 26.79
CA VAL A 44 -20.90 21.46 26.33
C VAL A 44 -19.97 20.79 25.30
N ALA A 45 -19.53 19.55 25.57
CA ALA A 45 -18.69 18.79 24.65
C ALA A 45 -19.40 18.54 23.30
N LYS A 46 -20.70 18.17 23.33
CA LYS A 46 -21.52 17.99 22.12
C LYS A 46 -21.64 19.27 21.30
N LYS A 47 -21.90 20.41 21.96
CA LYS A 47 -22.01 21.71 21.28
C LYS A 47 -20.69 22.14 20.65
N ASN A 48 -19.58 21.91 21.35
CA ASN A 48 -18.25 22.20 20.82
C ASN A 48 -17.87 21.27 19.64
N ALA A 49 -18.38 20.04 19.62
CA ALA A 49 -18.14 19.06 18.55
C ALA A 49 -19.12 19.17 17.36
N GLU A 50 -20.17 19.98 17.45
CA GLU A 50 -21.27 20.01 16.48
C GLU A 50 -20.80 20.32 15.05
N SER A 51 -19.91 21.30 14.88
CA SER A 51 -19.35 21.67 13.58
C SER A 51 -18.54 20.53 12.96
N TRP A 52 -17.79 19.79 13.78
CA TRP A 52 -17.02 18.62 13.37
C TRP A 52 -17.94 17.47 12.95
N LEU A 53 -18.95 17.16 13.77
CA LEU A 53 -19.93 16.11 13.46
C LEU A 53 -20.73 16.40 12.19
N ALA A 54 -21.06 17.66 11.93
CA ALA A 54 -21.73 18.07 10.70
C ALA A 54 -20.83 17.86 9.46
N GLN A 55 -19.53 18.16 9.58
CA GLN A 55 -18.56 17.91 8.52
C GLN A 55 -18.32 16.42 8.29
N ASP A 56 -18.20 15.63 9.36
CA ASP A 56 -18.04 14.18 9.27
C ASP A 56 -19.26 13.52 8.61
N LYS A 57 -20.49 13.90 9.00
CA LYS A 57 -21.72 13.42 8.35
C LYS A 57 -21.77 13.79 6.86
N LYS A 58 -21.34 14.99 6.49
CA LYS A 58 -21.26 15.42 5.09
C LYS A 58 -20.22 14.61 4.32
N ALA A 59 -19.04 14.38 4.91
CA ALA A 59 -18.00 13.55 4.31
C ALA A 59 -18.47 12.11 4.12
N LEU A 60 -19.15 11.52 5.11
CA LEU A 60 -19.74 10.20 5.02
C LEU A 60 -20.76 10.11 3.87
N ALA A 61 -21.64 11.09 3.72
CA ALA A 61 -22.59 11.12 2.61
C ALA A 61 -21.89 11.15 1.24
N ILE A 62 -20.80 11.91 1.10
CA ILE A 62 -19.99 11.96 -0.12
C ILE A 62 -19.33 10.60 -0.40
N ILE A 63 -18.80 9.94 0.65
CA ILE A 63 -18.21 8.60 0.53
C ILE A 63 -19.27 7.61 0.04
N VAL A 64 -20.43 7.57 0.69
CA VAL A 64 -21.53 6.66 0.34
C VAL A 64 -22.03 6.90 -1.10
N GLU A 65 -22.14 8.15 -1.54
CA GLU A 65 -22.52 8.48 -2.93
C GLU A 65 -21.47 8.03 -3.95
N ALA A 66 -20.18 8.07 -3.60
CA ALA A 66 -19.09 7.68 -4.47
C ALA A 66 -18.92 6.14 -4.59
N VAL A 67 -19.41 5.36 -3.61
CA VAL A 67 -19.27 3.91 -3.60
C VAL A 67 -20.20 3.26 -4.63
N PRO A 68 -19.70 2.34 -5.49
CA PRO A 68 -20.55 1.60 -6.41
C PRO A 68 -21.66 0.83 -5.69
N GLY A 69 -22.88 0.87 -6.21
CA GLY A 69 -24.06 0.20 -5.62
C GLY A 69 -23.82 -1.23 -5.09
N PRO A 70 -23.15 -2.14 -5.83
CA PRO A 70 -22.87 -3.50 -5.36
C PRO A 70 -21.95 -3.60 -4.14
N LYS A 71 -21.32 -2.49 -3.71
CA LYS A 71 -20.33 -2.41 -2.62
C LYS A 71 -20.79 -1.49 -1.49
N LEU A 72 -22.02 -0.98 -1.54
CA LEU A 72 -22.57 -0.13 -0.48
C LEU A 72 -22.61 -0.82 0.88
N TYR A 73 -22.76 -2.15 0.92
CA TYR A 73 -22.74 -2.95 2.16
C TYR A 73 -21.46 -2.75 3.00
N VAL A 74 -20.36 -2.28 2.40
CA VAL A 74 -19.10 -2.02 3.11
C VAL A 74 -19.19 -0.78 4.02
N VAL A 75 -20.04 0.19 3.65
CA VAL A 75 -20.14 1.49 4.31
C VAL A 75 -21.50 1.75 4.96
N GLU A 76 -22.47 0.86 4.75
CA GLU A 76 -23.85 1.03 5.20
C GLU A 76 -23.98 1.18 6.72
N ASP A 77 -23.19 0.41 7.48
CA ASP A 77 -23.22 0.40 8.95
C ASP A 77 -22.22 1.36 9.61
N CYS A 78 -21.42 2.11 8.82
CA CYS A 78 -20.41 3.01 9.36
C CYS A 78 -21.02 4.27 9.97
N LYS A 79 -20.57 4.65 11.16
CA LYS A 79 -21.10 5.80 11.91
C LYS A 79 -20.38 7.11 11.60
N SER A 80 -19.21 7.04 10.99
CA SER A 80 -18.36 8.19 10.67
C SER A 80 -17.71 8.05 9.30
N ALA A 81 -17.28 9.17 8.72
CA ALA A 81 -16.56 9.16 7.44
C ALA A 81 -15.22 8.43 7.55
N HIS A 82 -14.54 8.53 8.69
CA HIS A 82 -13.28 7.84 8.94
C HIS A 82 -13.44 6.32 8.98
N GLU A 83 -14.47 5.83 9.67
CA GLU A 83 -14.79 4.40 9.72
C GLU A 83 -15.12 3.85 8.33
N ALA A 84 -15.95 4.59 7.56
CA ALA A 84 -16.26 4.23 6.18
C ALA A 84 -15.00 4.20 5.30
N TRP A 85 -14.09 5.16 5.49
CA TRP A 85 -12.83 5.20 4.75
C TRP A 85 -11.92 4.02 5.08
N GLU A 86 -11.74 3.67 6.35
CA GLU A 86 -10.94 2.50 6.75
C GLU A 86 -11.58 1.19 6.26
N ALA A 87 -12.91 1.05 6.33
CA ALA A 87 -13.61 -0.13 5.80
C ALA A 87 -13.46 -0.27 4.27
N LEU A 88 -13.56 0.84 3.54
CA LEU A 88 -13.31 0.87 2.10
C LEU A 88 -11.86 0.56 1.80
N LYS A 89 -10.92 1.14 2.55
CA LYS A 89 -9.50 0.86 2.41
C LYS A 89 -9.22 -0.61 2.65
N GLU A 90 -9.72 -1.23 3.71
CA GLU A 90 -9.57 -2.67 3.94
C GLU A 90 -10.15 -3.53 2.80
N THR A 91 -11.26 -3.10 2.20
CA THR A 91 -11.92 -3.85 1.11
C THR A 91 -11.25 -3.67 -0.25
N TYR A 92 -10.80 -2.46 -0.57
CA TYR A 92 -10.31 -2.07 -1.90
C TYR A 92 -8.80 -1.96 -1.99
N GLU A 93 -8.10 -1.72 -0.89
CA GLU A 93 -6.67 -1.99 -0.82
C GLU A 93 -6.58 -3.51 -0.99
N PRO A 94 -6.23 -4.01 -2.19
CA PRO A 94 -6.26 -5.43 -2.45
C PRO A 94 -5.40 -6.04 -1.38
N THR A 95 -5.96 -6.97 -0.60
CA THR A 95 -5.25 -7.60 0.50
C THR A 95 -3.88 -7.90 -0.05
N ASN A 96 -2.89 -7.20 0.49
CA ASN A 96 -1.56 -7.18 -0.07
C ASN A 96 -1.00 -8.60 -0.16
N ALA A 97 -1.65 -9.60 0.46
CA ALA A 97 -1.67 -11.02 0.13
C ALA A 97 -1.29 -11.38 -1.31
N LEU A 98 -1.97 -10.96 -2.39
CA LEU A 98 -1.57 -11.41 -3.74
C LEU A 98 -0.18 -10.86 -4.12
N MET A 99 0.08 -9.59 -3.81
CA MET A 99 1.39 -8.98 -4.02
C MET A 99 2.44 -9.63 -3.11
N ALA A 100 2.09 -10.00 -1.88
CA ALA A 100 2.94 -10.62 -0.88
C ALA A 100 3.27 -12.06 -1.26
N ILE A 101 2.31 -12.82 -1.79
CA ILE A 101 2.51 -14.14 -2.40
C ILE A 101 3.49 -14.01 -3.57
N THR A 102 3.26 -13.04 -4.45
CA THR A 102 4.13 -12.79 -5.61
C THR A 102 5.55 -12.41 -5.17
N LEU A 103 5.69 -11.49 -4.21
CA LEU A 103 6.98 -11.07 -3.67
C LEU A 103 7.69 -12.20 -2.91
N LYS A 104 6.97 -13.01 -2.12
CA LYS A 104 7.51 -14.19 -1.46
C LYS A 104 8.06 -15.18 -2.49
N SER A 105 7.26 -15.50 -3.52
CA SER A 105 7.69 -16.37 -4.62
C SER A 105 8.93 -15.83 -5.34
N GLN A 106 8.97 -14.52 -5.59
CA GLN A 106 10.15 -13.87 -6.17
C GLN A 106 11.37 -14.00 -5.24
N ILE A 107 11.26 -13.66 -3.95
CA ILE A 107 12.37 -13.76 -3.00
C ILE A 107 12.91 -15.19 -2.92
N THR A 108 12.03 -16.19 -2.83
CA THR A 108 12.42 -17.59 -2.73
C THR A 108 13.09 -18.11 -4.01
N SER A 109 12.74 -17.60 -5.19
CA SER A 109 13.35 -18.03 -6.47
C SER A 109 14.47 -17.11 -6.98
N PHE A 110 14.74 -16.00 -6.29
CA PHE A 110 15.71 -14.99 -6.74
C PHE A 110 17.16 -15.41 -6.42
N MET A 111 17.72 -16.24 -7.31
CA MET A 111 19.10 -16.71 -7.22
C MET A 111 20.12 -15.59 -7.42
N CYS A 112 21.23 -15.66 -6.70
CA CYS A 112 22.34 -14.74 -6.83
C CYS A 112 23.02 -14.91 -8.20
N GLY A 113 23.02 -13.84 -9.00
CA GLY A 113 23.67 -13.80 -10.31
C GLY A 113 25.16 -13.47 -10.22
N ALA A 114 25.69 -12.86 -11.29
CA ALA A 114 27.11 -12.51 -11.39
C ALA A 114 27.55 -11.35 -10.47
N ASN A 115 26.61 -10.51 -10.02
CA ASN A 115 26.86 -9.37 -9.12
C ASN A 115 26.13 -9.56 -7.77
N PRO A 116 26.83 -10.08 -6.76
CA PRO A 116 26.26 -10.34 -5.43
C PRO A 116 25.83 -9.09 -4.67
N VAL A 117 26.50 -7.95 -4.89
CA VAL A 117 26.14 -6.68 -4.25
C VAL A 117 24.79 -6.19 -4.79
N ALA A 118 24.64 -6.17 -6.11
CA ALA A 118 23.37 -5.80 -6.74
C ALA A 118 22.24 -6.75 -6.33
N TRP A 119 22.51 -8.06 -6.31
CA TRP A 119 21.55 -9.06 -5.84
C TRP A 119 21.11 -8.81 -4.39
N ARG A 120 22.05 -8.54 -3.46
CA ARG A 120 21.73 -8.24 -2.05
C ARG A 120 20.85 -7.00 -1.93
N VAL A 121 21.15 -5.93 -2.67
CA VAL A 121 20.34 -4.71 -2.65
C VAL A 121 18.92 -4.99 -3.15
N GLU A 122 18.78 -5.69 -4.27
CA GLU A 122 17.48 -5.99 -4.87
C GLU A 122 16.64 -6.92 -3.98
N ILE A 123 17.24 -7.98 -3.42
CA ILE A 123 16.50 -8.91 -2.56
C ILE A 123 16.07 -8.25 -1.24
N MET A 124 16.89 -7.33 -0.69
CA MET A 124 16.47 -6.51 0.46
C MET A 124 15.31 -5.58 0.09
N GLU A 125 15.34 -4.95 -1.08
CA GLU A 125 14.23 -4.10 -1.54
C GLU A 125 12.93 -4.90 -1.65
N LYS A 126 12.98 -6.09 -2.26
CA LYS A 126 11.81 -6.99 -2.35
C LYS A 126 11.31 -7.39 -0.97
N TYR A 127 12.21 -7.72 -0.03
CA TYR A 127 11.83 -8.07 1.34
C TYR A 127 11.19 -6.89 2.08
N GLN A 128 11.71 -5.68 1.95
CA GLN A 128 11.09 -4.50 2.55
C GLN A 128 9.71 -4.21 1.96
N ARG A 129 9.53 -4.39 0.65
CA ARG A 129 8.21 -4.31 0.01
C ARG A 129 7.27 -5.39 0.52
N LEU A 130 7.76 -6.62 0.71
CA LEU A 130 6.99 -7.71 1.29
C LEU A 130 6.57 -7.38 2.72
N ARG A 131 7.47 -6.86 3.56
CA ARG A 131 7.17 -6.47 4.94
C ARG A 131 6.12 -5.37 5.07
N ARG A 132 6.04 -4.45 4.10
CA ARG A 132 4.98 -3.44 4.01
C ARG A 132 3.66 -4.04 3.54
N ALA A 133 3.73 -5.03 2.66
CA ALA A 133 2.59 -5.73 2.11
C ALA A 133 1.93 -6.64 3.17
N ASP A 134 2.74 -7.50 3.78
CA ASP A 134 2.36 -8.44 4.83
C ASP A 134 3.61 -8.83 5.63
N ALA A 135 3.72 -8.32 6.85
CA ALA A 135 4.84 -8.60 7.74
C ALA A 135 4.92 -10.08 8.17
N GLY A 136 3.80 -10.81 8.19
CA GLY A 136 3.75 -12.21 8.62
C GLY A 136 4.11 -13.21 7.53
N MET A 137 4.04 -12.81 6.26
CA MET A 137 4.11 -13.73 5.11
C MET A 137 5.46 -14.45 4.96
N LEU A 138 6.57 -13.79 5.31
CA LEU A 138 7.91 -14.38 5.30
C LEU A 138 8.63 -13.95 6.59
N PRO A 139 8.62 -14.80 7.63
CA PRO A 139 9.36 -14.56 8.86
C PRO A 139 10.84 -14.33 8.62
N ASP A 140 11.49 -13.59 9.52
CA ASP A 140 12.89 -13.18 9.36
C ASP A 140 13.87 -14.34 9.17
N HIS A 141 13.63 -15.46 9.86
CA HIS A 141 14.45 -16.66 9.74
C HIS A 141 14.25 -17.40 8.40
N GLU A 142 13.02 -17.42 7.86
CA GLU A 142 12.78 -17.97 6.52
C GLU A 142 13.46 -17.10 5.47
N PHE A 143 13.46 -15.78 5.65
CA PHE A 143 14.20 -14.87 4.78
C PHE A 143 15.72 -15.09 4.87
N ALA A 144 16.26 -15.29 6.07
CA ALA A 144 17.67 -15.65 6.27
C ALA A 144 18.03 -16.95 5.54
N LYS A 145 17.17 -17.97 5.63
CA LYS A 145 17.33 -19.24 4.91
C LYS A 145 17.27 -19.05 3.39
N CYS A 146 16.34 -18.22 2.89
CA CYS A 146 16.28 -17.87 1.45
C CYS A 146 17.56 -17.17 0.99
N LEU A 147 18.10 -16.23 1.78
CA LEU A 147 19.36 -15.55 1.44
C LEU A 147 20.48 -16.57 1.24
N ILE A 148 20.67 -17.50 2.18
CA ILE A 148 21.77 -18.49 2.15
C ILE A 148 21.58 -19.52 1.01
N THR A 149 20.36 -20.04 0.85
CA THR A 149 20.05 -21.04 -0.18
C THR A 149 20.15 -20.49 -1.59
N ASN A 150 19.81 -19.22 -1.79
CA ASN A 150 19.86 -18.55 -3.09
C ASN A 150 21.25 -17.98 -3.41
N MET A 151 22.24 -18.10 -2.52
CA MET A 151 23.63 -17.74 -2.84
C MET A 151 24.18 -18.63 -3.96
N SER A 152 24.88 -18.00 -4.90
CA SER A 152 25.53 -18.72 -5.99
C SER A 152 26.61 -19.65 -5.44
N PRO A 153 26.75 -20.88 -5.97
CA PRO A 153 27.87 -21.76 -5.66
C PRO A 153 29.20 -21.27 -6.27
N SER A 154 29.23 -20.12 -6.96
CA SER A 154 30.45 -19.59 -7.57
C SER A 154 31.59 -19.39 -6.57
N ASP A 155 32.82 -19.61 -7.02
CA ASP A 155 34.07 -19.53 -6.25
C ASP A 155 34.20 -18.26 -5.41
N LYS A 156 33.65 -17.13 -5.88
CA LYS A 156 33.77 -15.84 -5.20
C LYS A 156 33.09 -15.82 -3.84
N TRP A 157 32.01 -16.58 -3.63
CA TRP A 157 31.20 -16.55 -2.40
C TRP A 157 31.01 -17.89 -1.74
N GLN A 158 31.52 -18.96 -2.36
CA GLN A 158 31.43 -20.32 -1.86
C GLN A 158 31.84 -20.43 -0.39
N TYR A 159 33.00 -19.88 -0.01
CA TYR A 159 33.46 -19.89 1.38
C TYR A 159 32.48 -19.24 2.36
N CYS A 160 31.93 -18.06 2.02
CA CYS A 160 30.97 -17.37 2.87
C CYS A 160 29.65 -18.13 2.98
N ARG A 161 29.18 -18.71 1.87
CA ARG A 161 27.99 -19.57 1.81
C ARG A 161 28.14 -20.81 2.68
N ASP A 162 29.27 -21.50 2.59
CA ASP A 162 29.51 -22.76 3.31
C ASP A 162 29.52 -22.51 4.83
N ILE A 163 30.17 -21.42 5.28
CA ILE A 163 30.11 -20.99 6.68
C ILE A 163 28.68 -20.68 7.10
N LEU A 164 27.93 -19.93 6.28
CA LEU A 164 26.54 -19.60 6.62
C LEU A 164 25.63 -20.83 6.66
N LEU A 165 25.86 -21.83 5.80
CA LEU A 165 25.15 -23.11 5.84
C LEU A 165 25.48 -23.90 7.11
N GLU A 166 26.74 -23.92 7.52
CA GLU A 166 27.18 -24.57 8.77
C GLU A 166 26.56 -23.89 10.00
N GLU A 167 26.62 -22.55 10.07
CA GLU A 167 26.02 -21.76 11.15
C GLU A 167 24.49 -21.92 11.18
N MET A 168 23.83 -21.95 10.02
CA MET A 168 22.41 -22.24 9.93
C MET A 168 22.08 -23.62 10.51
N ALA A 169 22.84 -24.67 10.17
CA ALA A 169 22.64 -26.01 10.70
C ALA A 169 22.86 -26.09 12.22
N LYS A 170 23.89 -25.41 12.75
CA LYS A 170 24.12 -25.29 14.21
C LYS A 170 22.97 -24.57 14.91
N SER A 171 22.48 -23.49 14.31
CA SER A 171 21.37 -22.69 14.84
C SER A 171 20.05 -23.48 14.89
N GLU A 172 19.78 -24.28 13.85
CA GLU A 172 18.62 -25.18 13.79
C GLU A 172 18.70 -26.29 14.85
N GLN A 173 19.89 -26.83 15.13
CA GLN A 173 20.10 -27.80 16.22
C GLN A 173 19.93 -27.18 17.62
N GLY A 174 20.30 -25.91 17.78
CA GLY A 174 20.16 -25.16 19.03
C GLY A 174 18.75 -24.63 19.31
N GLY A 175 17.83 -24.71 18.34
CA GLY A 175 16.46 -24.18 18.46
C GLY A 175 16.35 -22.65 18.33
N GLU A 176 17.45 -21.95 18.06
CA GLU A 176 17.47 -20.51 17.81
C GLU A 176 17.76 -20.25 16.34
N PRO A 177 16.74 -19.99 15.50
CA PRO A 177 16.96 -19.87 14.08
C PRO A 177 17.75 -18.60 13.72
N LEU A 178 18.62 -18.73 12.73
CA LEU A 178 19.47 -17.63 12.26
C LEU A 178 18.64 -16.42 11.77
N LYS A 179 19.02 -15.22 12.21
CA LYS A 179 18.36 -13.96 11.82
C LYS A 179 18.94 -13.39 10.53
N SER A 180 18.11 -12.72 9.73
CA SER A 180 18.54 -12.13 8.46
C SER A 180 19.60 -11.04 8.66
N ALA A 181 19.53 -10.30 9.77
CA ALA A 181 20.50 -9.27 10.12
C ALA A 181 21.94 -9.82 10.26
N PHE A 182 22.10 -11.02 10.84
CA PHE A 182 23.39 -11.67 10.96
C PHE A 182 23.93 -12.06 9.57
N VAL A 183 23.09 -12.66 8.74
CA VAL A 183 23.44 -13.05 7.37
C VAL A 183 23.87 -11.82 6.57
N LEU A 184 23.06 -10.77 6.54
CA LEU A 184 23.35 -9.53 5.81
C LEU A 184 24.65 -8.86 6.27
N ALA A 185 24.90 -8.80 7.59
CA ALA A 185 26.15 -8.25 8.12
C ALA A 185 27.38 -9.07 7.70
N ARG A 186 27.25 -10.41 7.66
CA ARG A 186 28.30 -11.30 7.17
C ARG A 186 28.55 -11.08 5.68
N LEU A 187 27.50 -10.98 4.86
CA LEU A 187 27.63 -10.71 3.43
C LEU A 187 28.32 -9.37 3.18
N GLN A 188 27.94 -8.31 3.89
CA GLN A 188 28.59 -6.99 3.78
C GLN A 188 30.08 -7.01 4.16
N ARG A 189 30.45 -7.77 5.19
CA ARG A 189 31.86 -7.95 5.57
C ARG A 189 32.66 -8.64 4.48
N GLU A 190 32.07 -9.65 3.83
CA GLU A 190 32.70 -10.36 2.72
C GLU A 190 32.84 -9.46 1.48
N GLU A 191 31.83 -8.64 1.18
CA GLU A 191 31.88 -7.61 0.13
C GLU A 191 33.08 -6.67 0.32
N PHE A 192 33.26 -6.20 1.56
CA PHE A 192 34.38 -5.35 1.94
C PHE A 192 35.72 -6.08 1.80
N SER A 193 35.83 -7.29 2.33
CA SER A 193 37.07 -8.09 2.30
C SER A 193 37.52 -8.45 0.88
N LYS A 194 36.58 -8.65 -0.04
CA LYS A 194 36.88 -8.98 -1.44
C LYS A 194 37.03 -7.76 -2.35
N GLY A 195 36.88 -6.55 -1.80
CA GLY A 195 36.91 -5.32 -2.59
C GLY A 195 35.81 -5.27 -3.66
N LEU A 196 34.68 -5.97 -3.43
CA LEU A 196 33.57 -6.04 -4.38
C LEU A 196 32.66 -4.80 -4.33
N PHE A 197 33.07 -3.77 -3.59
CA PHE A 197 32.35 -2.51 -3.52
C PHE A 197 32.34 -1.87 -4.91
N THR A 198 31.24 -2.06 -5.63
CA THR A 198 30.99 -1.33 -6.86
C THR A 198 30.90 0.14 -6.46
N ALA A 199 31.81 0.97 -6.98
CA ALA A 199 31.80 2.43 -6.84
C ALA A 199 30.59 3.07 -7.58
N ALA A 200 29.39 2.54 -7.35
CA ALA A 200 28.19 2.76 -8.14
C ALA A 200 27.41 4.03 -7.75
N THR A 201 28.01 4.97 -7.02
CA THR A 201 27.36 6.26 -6.68
C THR A 201 28.28 7.47 -6.75
N SER A 202 29.42 7.41 -7.46
CA SER A 202 30.25 8.60 -7.72
C SER A 202 29.99 9.27 -9.08
N SER A 203 28.89 8.95 -9.77
CA SER A 203 28.54 9.53 -11.08
C SER A 203 27.80 10.87 -11.00
N SER A 204 28.09 11.72 -10.01
CA SER A 204 27.52 13.07 -9.92
C SER A 204 28.50 14.08 -9.35
N SER A 205 29.58 14.37 -10.08
CA SER A 205 30.32 15.64 -10.00
C SER A 205 31.30 15.78 -11.16
N SER A 206 30.79 15.77 -12.39
CA SER A 206 31.50 16.29 -13.55
C SER A 206 30.71 17.45 -14.14
N SER A 207 30.56 18.51 -13.34
CA SER A 207 29.94 19.77 -13.75
C SER A 207 31.02 20.85 -13.80
N SER A 208 31.48 21.11 -15.02
CA SER A 208 31.68 22.46 -15.56
C SER A 208 32.69 23.38 -14.87
N LYS A 209 33.90 23.31 -15.42
CA LYS A 209 34.86 24.41 -15.57
C LYS A 209 34.15 25.66 -16.15
N ALA A 210 33.83 26.65 -15.32
CA ALA A 210 33.37 27.97 -15.76
C ALA A 210 34.45 29.01 -15.45
N ARG A 211 35.05 29.55 -16.51
CA ARG A 211 35.93 30.73 -16.50
C ARG A 211 35.12 31.93 -16.01
N ALA A 212 35.57 32.58 -14.94
CA ALA A 212 35.14 33.92 -14.58
C ALA A 212 35.91 34.92 -15.47
N HIS A 213 35.20 35.53 -16.42
CA HIS A 213 35.61 36.75 -17.11
C HIS A 213 34.63 37.81 -16.60
N ASN A 214 35.12 38.74 -15.79
CA ASN A 214 34.40 39.98 -15.51
C ASN A 214 34.68 40.91 -16.68
N ASP A 215 33.65 41.35 -17.39
CA ASP A 215 33.71 42.56 -18.18
C ASP A 215 32.34 43.25 -18.15
N ASP A 216 32.41 44.54 -17.90
CA ASP A 216 31.33 45.49 -17.70
C ASP A 216 30.59 45.80 -19.02
N GLY A 217 29.35 46.29 -18.94
CA GLY A 217 28.75 46.96 -20.10
C GLY A 217 27.23 46.94 -20.20
N ASP A 218 26.61 47.87 -19.48
CA ASP A 218 25.53 48.78 -19.89
C ASP A 218 24.55 48.48 -21.06
N ALA A 219 23.32 48.96 -20.79
CA ALA A 219 22.38 49.63 -21.68
C ALA A 219 21.28 48.85 -22.44
N VAL A 220 20.04 49.10 -21.99
CA VAL A 220 18.83 49.61 -22.70
C VAL A 220 18.45 49.01 -24.08
N ALA A 221 17.26 48.40 -24.16
CA ALA A 221 16.12 48.90 -24.97
C ALA A 221 15.14 47.79 -25.41
N SER A 222 13.86 48.11 -25.29
CA SER A 222 12.67 47.44 -25.80
C SER A 222 12.71 47.14 -27.30
N ALA A 223 12.06 46.03 -27.72
CA ALA A 223 11.03 46.05 -28.78
C ALA A 223 10.41 44.66 -28.99
N SER A 224 9.11 44.72 -29.26
CA SER A 224 8.19 43.64 -29.61
C SER A 224 8.48 42.97 -30.97
N PHE A 225 7.79 41.85 -31.20
CA PHE A 225 7.05 41.49 -32.43
C PHE A 225 7.42 40.12 -33.08
N VAL A 226 6.37 39.45 -33.58
CA VAL A 226 6.29 38.33 -34.56
C VAL A 226 6.43 36.87 -34.10
N GLN A 227 5.28 36.19 -33.97
CA GLN A 227 5.06 34.80 -34.46
C GLN A 227 4.99 34.83 -36.00
N PRO A 228 5.34 33.78 -36.78
CA PRO A 228 4.81 32.41 -36.62
C PRO A 228 5.71 31.25 -37.14
N GLY A 229 5.28 29.99 -36.92
CA GLY A 229 5.81 28.85 -37.67
C GLY A 229 5.66 27.49 -36.99
N THR A 230 4.55 26.80 -37.27
CA THR A 230 4.50 25.33 -37.33
C THR A 230 5.00 24.91 -38.73
N PRO A 231 5.70 23.77 -38.90
CA PRO A 231 4.99 22.52 -39.21
C PRO A 231 5.73 21.20 -38.84
N GLY A 232 4.99 20.09 -38.93
CA GLY A 232 5.54 18.73 -39.10
C GLY A 232 5.62 17.94 -37.79
N GLY A 233 4.75 16.98 -37.50
CA GLY A 233 4.28 15.93 -38.39
C GLY A 233 5.22 14.73 -38.26
N ARG A 234 4.86 13.75 -37.42
CA ARG A 234 5.29 12.35 -37.51
C ARG A 234 4.31 11.48 -36.74
N LYS A 235 3.39 10.88 -37.49
CA LYS A 235 2.64 9.67 -37.12
C LYS A 235 3.66 8.57 -36.82
N MET A 236 3.59 7.97 -35.64
CA MET A 236 4.18 6.65 -35.37
C MET A 236 3.04 5.64 -35.35
N GLU A 237 3.14 4.72 -36.30
CA GLU A 237 2.20 3.68 -36.65
C GLU A 237 2.28 2.55 -35.61
N ARG A 238 1.12 2.20 -35.02
CA ARG A 238 0.96 1.05 -34.14
C ARG A 238 0.94 -0.23 -34.99
N THR A 239 2.03 -0.98 -34.98
CA THR A 239 2.02 -2.38 -35.40
C THR A 239 1.56 -3.25 -34.23
N HIS A 240 0.31 -3.71 -34.32
CA HIS A 240 -0.21 -4.82 -33.52
C HIS A 240 0.37 -6.13 -34.06
N GLN A 241 1.35 -6.71 -33.36
CA GLN A 241 1.67 -8.13 -33.51
C GLN A 241 0.69 -8.95 -32.66
N ARG A 242 -0.37 -9.43 -33.33
CA ARG A 242 -1.16 -10.58 -32.87
C ARG A 242 -0.28 -11.82 -33.00
N ASN A 243 0.09 -12.42 -31.87
CA ASN A 243 0.64 -13.77 -31.89
C ASN A 243 -0.50 -14.76 -32.04
N ASP A 244 -0.45 -15.48 -33.16
CA ASP A 244 -1.36 -16.54 -33.52
C ASP A 244 -1.27 -17.73 -32.57
N ARG A 245 -2.46 -18.24 -32.28
CA ARG A 245 -2.71 -19.46 -31.51
C ARG A 245 -2.22 -20.65 -32.31
N ARG A 246 -1.24 -21.38 -31.77
CA ARG A 246 -0.88 -22.72 -32.27
C ARG A 246 -1.68 -23.75 -31.49
N ALA A 247 -2.74 -24.26 -32.12
CA ALA A 247 -3.43 -25.47 -31.69
C ALA A 247 -2.57 -26.69 -32.08
N GLY A 248 -2.26 -27.52 -31.09
CA GLY A 248 -1.67 -28.85 -31.28
C GLY A 248 -2.72 -29.92 -31.00
N PRO A 249 -2.86 -30.96 -31.84
CA PRO A 249 -3.92 -31.95 -31.75
C PRO A 249 -3.45 -33.18 -30.96
N TYR A 250 -4.26 -33.67 -30.02
CA TYR A 250 -4.38 -35.11 -29.78
C TYR A 250 -5.82 -35.43 -29.36
N ASP A 251 -6.47 -36.17 -30.26
CA ASP A 251 -7.69 -36.91 -30.08
C ASP A 251 -7.50 -38.14 -29.19
N HIS A 252 -8.66 -38.62 -28.73
CA HIS A 252 -9.03 -39.94 -28.20
C HIS A 252 -9.15 -40.04 -26.68
N ARG A 253 -10.14 -40.72 -26.09
CA ARG A 253 -11.46 -41.27 -26.47
C ARG A 253 -11.93 -42.01 -25.21
N SER A 254 -13.14 -41.74 -24.70
CA SER A 254 -14.04 -42.64 -23.92
C SER A 254 -15.12 -41.73 -23.27
N SER A 255 -16.39 -41.69 -23.72
CA SER A 255 -17.46 -42.69 -23.48
C SER A 255 -17.65 -42.95 -21.98
N ALA A 256 -18.78 -42.78 -21.30
CA ALA A 256 -20.20 -42.49 -21.55
C ALA A 256 -20.76 -41.87 -20.23
N SER A 257 -21.81 -41.04 -20.17
CA SER A 257 -23.22 -41.46 -20.09
C SER A 257 -24.07 -40.19 -19.86
N SER A 258 -24.85 -39.76 -20.85
CA SER A 258 -26.32 -39.72 -20.87
C SER A 258 -27.02 -39.54 -19.51
N ASN A 259 -27.67 -38.39 -19.28
CA ASN A 259 -29.13 -38.26 -19.37
C ASN A 259 -29.65 -36.82 -19.16
N ASN A 260 -30.55 -36.43 -20.08
CA ASN A 260 -31.75 -35.57 -19.99
C ASN A 260 -31.66 -34.19 -19.30
N ARG A 261 -31.83 -33.09 -20.04
CA ARG A 261 -33.09 -32.51 -20.61
C ARG A 261 -33.98 -31.86 -19.54
N ASP A 262 -34.08 -30.53 -19.66
CA ASP A 262 -35.26 -29.65 -19.53
C ASP A 262 -34.69 -28.22 -19.44
N ASN A 263 -34.59 -27.39 -20.49
CA ASN A 263 -35.61 -26.82 -21.35
C ASN A 263 -36.82 -26.23 -20.60
N ARG A 264 -36.71 -24.95 -20.21
CA ARG A 264 -37.83 -24.00 -20.19
C ARG A 264 -37.32 -22.56 -20.06
N ASP A 265 -37.44 -21.86 -21.18
CA ASP A 265 -38.05 -20.54 -21.30
C ASP A 265 -38.00 -19.61 -20.08
N ASN A 266 -37.21 -18.54 -20.20
CA ASN A 266 -37.68 -17.23 -19.77
C ASN A 266 -37.12 -16.14 -20.68
N ARG A 267 -37.91 -15.84 -21.71
CA ARG A 267 -37.88 -14.53 -22.38
C ARG A 267 -38.51 -13.50 -21.45
N ASP A 268 -38.26 -12.24 -21.76
CA ASP A 268 -38.89 -11.04 -21.20
C ASP A 268 -38.12 -10.39 -20.05
N ASN A 269 -37.07 -9.66 -20.42
CA ASN A 269 -36.86 -8.32 -19.86
C ASN A 269 -36.00 -7.45 -20.82
N ARG A 270 -36.62 -7.09 -21.95
CA ARG A 270 -36.24 -5.87 -22.69
C ARG A 270 -37.20 -4.80 -22.19
N ASP A 271 -36.65 -3.79 -21.54
CA ASP A 271 -37.10 -2.39 -21.53
C ASP A 271 -36.57 -1.70 -20.27
N ASN A 272 -35.31 -1.29 -20.31
CA ASN A 272 -34.86 -0.11 -19.56
C ASN A 272 -33.50 0.39 -20.09
N ARG A 273 -33.50 0.90 -21.31
CA ARG A 273 -32.47 1.81 -21.81
C ARG A 273 -33.20 3.10 -22.15
N ASP A 274 -33.11 4.08 -21.26
CA ASP A 274 -33.06 5.52 -21.56
C ASP A 274 -33.23 6.32 -20.27
N ASN A 275 -32.12 6.54 -19.57
CA ASN A 275 -31.83 7.78 -18.82
C ASN A 275 -30.49 7.68 -18.10
N ARG A 276 -29.41 8.02 -18.81
CA ARG A 276 -28.16 8.47 -18.18
C ARG A 276 -27.87 9.90 -18.66
N PRO A 277 -28.10 10.93 -17.85
CA PRO A 277 -27.55 12.24 -18.14
C PRO A 277 -26.03 12.23 -17.89
N GLN A 278 -25.33 12.90 -18.79
CA GLN A 278 -23.90 13.18 -18.73
C GLN A 278 -23.48 13.74 -17.35
N ARG A 279 -22.74 12.95 -16.56
CA ARG A 279 -22.04 13.40 -15.35
C ARG A 279 -20.59 12.95 -15.34
N GLU A 280 -19.92 13.06 -16.47
CA GLU A 280 -18.46 12.93 -16.56
C GLU A 280 -17.90 14.27 -17.00
N ARG A 281 -17.61 15.18 -16.04
CA ARG A 281 -16.66 16.30 -16.21
C ARG A 281 -16.47 17.23 -14.99
N ILE A 282 -16.52 16.76 -13.74
CA ILE A 282 -16.08 17.61 -12.61
C ILE A 282 -15.42 16.76 -11.51
N ILE A 283 -14.29 16.11 -11.79
CA ILE A 283 -13.39 15.65 -10.73
C ILE A 283 -11.95 15.87 -11.20
N CYS A 284 -11.47 17.12 -11.13
CA CYS A 284 -10.03 17.40 -11.24
C CYS A 284 -9.57 18.66 -10.49
N THR A 285 -10.35 19.25 -9.59
CA THR A 285 -10.00 20.57 -8.99
C THR A 285 -10.25 20.70 -7.49
N MET A 286 -10.20 19.62 -6.70
CA MET A 286 -10.27 19.74 -5.23
C MET A 286 -9.18 18.95 -4.48
N ILE A 287 -7.92 19.09 -4.92
CA ILE A 287 -6.76 18.79 -4.07
C ILE A 287 -5.75 19.93 -4.23
N SER A 288 -6.08 21.10 -3.67
CA SER A 288 -5.15 22.19 -3.31
C SER A 288 -5.94 23.25 -2.54
N ALA A 289 -6.25 22.97 -1.28
CA ALA A 289 -6.58 23.93 -0.24
C ALA A 289 -6.32 23.28 1.12
#